data_AF-A0A830AYX4-F1
#
_entry.id   AF-A0A830AYX4-F1
#
_cell.length_a   1.000
_cell.length_b   1.000
_cell.length_c   1.000
_cell.angle_alpha   90.00
_cell.angle_beta   90.00
_cell.angle_gamma   90.00
#
_symmetry.space_group_name_H-M   'P 1'
#
loop_
_entity.id
_entity.type
_entity.pdbx_description
1 polymer ?
#
loop_
_entity_poly.entity_id
_entity_poly.type
_entity_poly.pdbx_seq_one_letter_code
_entity_poly.pdbx_strand_id
1 'polypeptide(L)'
;MRPSDTDKPPEVARVEKIEADHRNNAKVRVRWYYRPEGSIGGRRQFHGANELFLSDHFDIQSAHTIEGKYIVHTFKNYTKLENVGTEDYFCRFEYKAATGSFTPHRVAVYCKCEMPYNPDDLMVQCEGCKGWYAKLVLYPICSSWNGFTHLSQEQYL
;
A
#
# COMPACT_ATOMS: atom_id res chain seq x y z
N MET A 1 11.57 1.86 12.26
CA MET A 1 11.96 2.25 13.62
C MET A 1 11.82 1.03 14.49
N ARG A 2 12.75 0.87 15.43
CA ARG A 2 12.76 -0.31 16.31
C ARG A 2 11.45 -0.38 17.10
N PRO A 3 10.69 -1.47 16.99
CA PRO A 3 9.48 -1.65 17.79
C PRO A 3 9.86 -1.92 19.25
N SER A 4 8.95 -1.63 20.17
CA SER A 4 9.10 -1.98 21.58
C SER A 4 9.05 -3.50 21.82
N ASP A 5 8.37 -4.23 20.93
CA ASP A 5 8.24 -5.67 20.90
C ASP A 5 9.03 -6.22 19.70
N THR A 6 10.07 -7.00 19.96
CA THR A 6 11.02 -7.48 18.93
C THR A 6 10.42 -8.49 17.96
N ASP A 7 9.28 -9.08 18.31
CA ASP A 7 8.59 -10.04 17.43
C ASP A 7 7.74 -9.34 16.36
N LYS A 8 7.57 -8.02 16.47
CA LYS A 8 6.83 -7.21 15.50
C LYS A 8 7.73 -6.71 14.37
N PRO A 9 7.18 -6.57 13.15
CA PRO A 9 7.93 -5.94 12.07
C PRO A 9 8.28 -4.49 12.43
N PRO A 10 9.37 -3.92 11.86
CA PRO A 10 9.73 -2.54 12.11
C PRO A 10 8.59 -1.57 11.81
N GLU A 11 8.43 -0.58 12.68
CA GLU A 11 7.42 0.46 12.51
C GLU A 11 7.88 1.48 11.46
N VAL A 12 6.99 1.84 10.55
CA VAL A 12 7.31 2.78 9.46
C VAL A 12 6.78 4.16 9.82
N ALA A 13 7.60 5.19 9.65
CA ALA A 13 7.21 6.56 9.92
C ALA A 13 7.86 7.51 8.92
N ARG A 14 7.17 8.64 8.67
CA ARG A 14 7.74 9.78 7.97
C ARG A 14 8.42 10.70 8.98
N VAL A 15 9.68 11.04 8.74
CA VAL A 15 10.37 12.08 9.51
C VAL A 15 9.85 13.44 9.07
N GLU A 16 9.25 14.19 9.98
CA GLU A 16 8.73 15.55 9.75
C GLU A 16 9.79 16.61 10.08
N LYS A 17 10.57 16.37 11.14
CA LYS A 17 11.61 17.30 11.60
C LYS A 17 12.69 16.54 12.36
N ILE A 18 13.93 16.98 12.21
CA ILE A 18 15.07 16.53 13.00
C ILE A 18 15.54 17.71 13.85
N GLU A 19 15.71 17.48 15.15
CA GLU A 19 16.17 18.48 16.11
C GLU A 19 17.34 17.91 16.89
N ALA A 20 18.44 18.66 16.98
CA ALA A 20 19.59 18.32 17.81
C ALA A 20 19.64 19.24 19.03
N ASP A 21 19.88 18.68 20.21
CA ASP A 21 20.15 19.48 21.41
C ASP A 21 21.63 19.92 21.48
N HIS A 22 21.93 20.81 22.43
CA HIS A 22 23.30 21.30 22.66
C HIS A 22 24.29 20.22 23.13
N ARG A 23 23.81 19.02 23.44
CA ARG A 23 24.61 17.85 23.85
C ARG A 23 24.72 16.81 22.72
N ASN A 24 24.39 17.17 21.49
CA ASN A 24 24.35 16.29 20.31
C ASN A 24 23.36 15.12 20.41
N ASN A 25 22.35 15.16 21.29
CA ASN A 25 21.26 14.21 21.23
C ASN A 25 20.28 14.65 20.14
N ALA A 26 20.10 13.80 19.13
CA ALA A 26 19.15 14.03 18.07
C ALA A 26 17.78 13.39 18.40
N LYS A 27 16.73 14.21 18.31
CA LYS A 27 15.33 13.77 18.34
C LYS A 27 14.71 13.99 16.96
N VAL A 28 13.75 13.13 16.63
CA VAL A 28 13.01 13.19 15.37
C VAL A 28 11.52 13.30 15.67
N ARG A 29 10.88 14.32 15.11
CA ARG A 29 9.42 14.37 15.06
C ARG A 29 8.98 13.52 13.88
N VAL A 30 8.10 12.56 14.15
CA VAL A 30 7.67 11.56 13.18
C VAL A 30 6.14 11.58 13.02
N ARG A 31 5.69 11.14 11.86
CA ARG A 31 4.29 10.86 11.54
C ARG A 31 4.16 9.40 11.15
N TRP A 32 3.33 8.65 11.87
CA TRP A 32 3.30 7.19 11.74
C TRP A 32 2.58 6.71 10.49
N TYR A 33 3.12 5.66 9.88
CA TYR A 33 2.40 4.84 8.92
C TYR A 33 1.83 3.61 9.61
N TYR A 34 0.55 3.33 9.38
CA TYR A 34 -0.13 2.15 9.89
C TYR A 34 -0.12 1.07 8.81
N ARG A 35 0.16 -0.17 9.20
CA ARG A 35 -0.10 -1.34 8.36
C ARG A 35 -1.60 -1.68 8.41
N PRO A 36 -2.17 -2.30 7.37
CA PRO A 36 -3.58 -2.69 7.34
C PRO A 36 -4.06 -3.45 8.59
N GLU A 37 -3.23 -4.35 9.11
CA GLU A 37 -3.50 -5.18 10.30
C GLU A 37 -3.66 -4.34 11.57
N GLY A 38 -2.95 -3.20 11.66
CA GLY A 38 -3.02 -2.29 12.80
C GLY A 38 -4.12 -1.24 12.70
N SER A 39 -4.91 -1.24 11.63
CA SER A 39 -6.06 -0.34 11.48
C SER A 39 -7.30 -0.91 12.18
N ILE A 40 -8.24 -0.05 12.61
CA ILE A 40 -9.48 -0.47 13.27
C ILE A 40 -10.31 -1.44 12.39
N GLY A 41 -10.28 -1.25 11.07
CA GLY A 41 -10.99 -2.10 10.13
C GLY A 41 -10.24 -3.38 9.71
N GLY A 42 -8.99 -3.55 10.15
CA GLY A 42 -8.11 -4.64 9.75
C GLY A 42 -7.75 -4.66 8.26
N ARG A 43 -7.00 -5.71 7.87
CA ARG A 43 -6.65 -5.96 6.46
C ARG A 43 -7.89 -6.39 5.68
N ARG A 44 -8.07 -5.84 4.48
CA ARG A 44 -9.11 -6.19 3.50
C ARG A 44 -8.45 -6.77 2.25
N GLN A 45 -9.23 -7.47 1.43
CA GLN A 45 -8.73 -8.16 0.24
C GLN A 45 -8.04 -7.23 -0.77
N PHE A 46 -8.50 -5.98 -0.87
CA PHE A 46 -7.90 -5.01 -1.78
C PHE A 46 -6.61 -4.36 -1.24
N HIS A 47 -6.24 -4.62 0.02
CA HIS A 47 -5.01 -4.08 0.59
C HIS A 47 -3.80 -4.88 0.14
N GLY A 48 -2.83 -4.20 -0.47
CA GLY A 48 -1.57 -4.83 -0.90
C GLY A 48 -0.67 -5.19 0.27
N ALA A 49 0.25 -6.13 0.07
CA ALA A 49 1.19 -6.63 1.07
C ALA A 49 2.07 -5.50 1.62
N ASN A 50 2.58 -4.63 0.74
CA ASN A 50 3.41 -3.47 1.08
C ASN A 50 2.60 -2.16 1.21
N GLU A 51 1.29 -2.26 1.47
CA GLU A 51 0.45 -1.08 1.67
C GLU A 51 0.63 -0.49 3.08
N LEU A 52 0.70 0.84 3.15
CA LEU A 52 0.75 1.61 4.38
C LEU A 52 -0.25 2.75 4.34
N PHE A 53 -0.70 3.19 5.51
CA PHE A 53 -1.63 4.32 5.67
C PHE A 53 -0.98 5.46 6.43
N LEU A 54 -0.93 6.65 5.82
CA LEU A 54 -0.36 7.82 6.48
C LEU A 54 -1.32 8.33 7.55
N SER A 55 -1.00 8.12 8.82
CA SER A 55 -1.91 8.47 9.91
C SER A 55 -1.85 9.95 10.31
N ASP A 56 -2.74 10.43 11.16
CA ASP A 56 -2.59 11.71 11.87
C ASP A 56 -1.92 11.58 13.25
N HIS A 57 -1.28 10.43 13.50
CA HIS A 57 -0.54 10.17 14.73
C HIS A 57 0.90 10.68 14.60
N PHE A 58 1.22 11.72 15.37
CA PHE A 58 2.55 12.29 15.49
C PHE A 58 3.19 11.90 16.82
N ASP A 59 4.51 11.75 16.79
CA ASP A 59 5.30 11.45 17.99
C ASP A 59 6.71 12.05 17.88
N ILE A 60 7.45 12.05 18.99
CA ILE A 60 8.86 12.43 19.06
C ILE A 60 9.68 11.22 19.54
N GLN A 61 10.62 10.79 18.70
CA GLN A 61 11.47 9.63 18.96
C GLN A 61 12.95 10.04 19.01
N SER A 62 13.78 9.22 19.66
CA SER A 62 15.25 9.36 19.56
C SER A 62 15.70 8.97 18.16
N ALA A 63 16.64 9.70 17.55
CA ALA A 63 17.17 9.33 16.24
C ALA A 63 17.84 7.93 16.24
N HIS A 64 18.26 7.44 17.40
CA HIS A 64 18.83 6.10 17.58
C HIS A 64 17.84 4.96 17.35
N THR A 65 16.53 5.22 17.32
CA THR A 65 15.52 4.20 17.03
C THR A 65 15.33 3.98 15.52
N ILE A 66 15.97 4.78 14.67
CA ILE A 66 15.93 4.61 13.22
C ILE A 66 16.85 3.45 12.83
N GLU A 67 16.26 2.40 12.27
CA GLU A 67 16.98 1.18 11.88
C GLU A 67 17.35 1.15 10.39
N GLY A 68 16.65 1.92 9.58
CA GLY A 68 16.84 1.91 8.14
C GLY A 68 15.92 2.90 7.43
N LYS A 69 16.15 3.03 6.14
CA LYS A 69 15.37 3.89 5.24
C LYS A 69 14.50 3.01 4.34
N TYR A 70 13.23 3.38 4.25
CA TYR A 70 12.25 2.77 3.35
C TYR A 70 11.75 3.82 2.35
N ILE A 71 11.24 3.37 1.20
CA ILE A 71 10.62 4.23 0.20
C ILE A 71 9.11 4.01 0.24
N VAL A 72 8.34 5.05 0.56
CA VAL A 72 6.88 4.99 0.47
C VAL A 72 6.43 5.77 -0.76
N HIS A 73 6.08 5.02 -1.81
CA HIS A 73 5.64 5.55 -3.09
C HIS A 73 4.20 6.03 -3.02
N THR A 74 3.87 6.95 -3.94
CA THR A 74 2.45 7.13 -4.32
C THR A 74 1.98 5.85 -5.03
N PHE A 75 0.69 5.53 -4.93
CA PHE A 75 0.13 4.36 -5.62
C PHE A 75 0.49 4.30 -7.10
N LYS A 76 0.34 5.44 -7.79
CA LYS A 76 0.63 5.58 -9.22
C LYS A 76 2.08 5.23 -9.57
N ASN A 77 3.04 5.58 -8.70
CA ASN A 77 4.45 5.30 -8.95
C ASN A 77 4.77 3.85 -8.60
N TYR A 78 4.19 3.34 -7.52
CA TYR A 78 4.37 1.94 -7.12
C TYR A 78 3.91 0.97 -8.20
N THR A 79 2.74 1.21 -8.80
CA THR A 79 2.21 0.36 -9.89
C THR A 79 3.02 0.40 -11.19
N LYS A 80 4.07 1.23 -11.26
CA LYS A 80 4.97 1.34 -12.42
C LYS A 80 6.35 0.76 -12.16
N LEU A 81 6.62 0.26 -10.95
CA LEU A 81 7.89 -0.39 -10.65
C LEU A 81 7.99 -1.69 -11.45
N GLU A 82 9.11 -1.90 -12.13
CA GLU A 82 9.39 -3.15 -12.83
C GLU A 82 9.59 -4.29 -11.83
N ASN A 83 10.27 -4.00 -10.71
CA ASN A 83 10.52 -4.93 -9.62
C ASN A 83 10.26 -4.21 -8.30
N VAL A 84 9.50 -4.85 -7.40
CA VAL A 84 9.23 -4.35 -6.05
C VAL A 84 10.30 -4.90 -5.10
N GLY A 85 11.11 -4.02 -4.50
CA GLY A 85 12.10 -4.38 -3.49
C GLY A 85 11.50 -4.57 -2.10
N THR A 86 12.30 -5.08 -1.16
CA THR A 86 11.90 -5.22 0.25
C THR A 86 11.79 -3.88 0.98
N GLU A 87 12.41 -2.83 0.44
CA GLU A 87 12.29 -1.46 0.94
C GLU A 87 11.14 -0.64 0.33
N ASP A 88 10.44 -1.19 -0.68
CA ASP A 88 9.40 -0.48 -1.43
C ASP A 88 8.01 -0.71 -0.84
N TYR A 89 7.40 0.38 -0.37
CA TYR A 89 6.04 0.45 0.14
C TYR A 89 5.23 1.43 -0.69
N PHE A 90 3.91 1.41 -0.51
CA PHE A 90 3.06 2.43 -1.10
C PHE A 90 1.98 2.91 -0.13
N CYS A 91 1.56 4.15 -0.34
CA CYS A 91 0.48 4.77 0.39
C CYS A 91 -0.50 5.42 -0.58
N ARG A 92 -1.79 5.15 -0.40
CA ARG A 92 -2.88 5.77 -1.17
C ARG A 92 -3.99 6.33 -0.28
N PHE A 93 -3.87 6.15 1.02
CA PHE A 93 -4.83 6.64 1.99
C PHE A 93 -4.14 7.40 3.13
N GLU A 94 -4.77 8.49 3.56
CA GLU A 94 -4.59 9.00 4.90
C GLU A 94 -5.55 8.30 5.86
N TYR A 95 -5.11 8.10 7.11
CA TYR A 95 -5.84 7.38 8.14
C TYR A 95 -5.99 8.22 9.41
N LYS A 96 -7.19 8.24 9.99
CA LYS A 96 -7.45 8.90 11.26
C LYS A 96 -7.37 7.90 12.40
N ALA A 97 -6.27 7.90 13.15
CA ALA A 97 -5.97 6.85 14.13
C ALA A 97 -7.06 6.68 15.20
N ALA A 98 -7.67 7.78 15.63
CA ALA A 98 -8.72 7.77 16.66
C ALA A 98 -10.09 7.29 16.15
N THR A 99 -10.42 7.50 14.87
CA THR A 99 -11.77 7.23 14.34
C THR A 99 -11.81 6.06 13.35
N GLY A 100 -10.66 5.65 12.84
CA GLY A 100 -10.56 4.61 11.81
C GLY A 100 -10.93 5.10 10.41
N SER A 101 -11.19 6.40 10.22
CA SER A 101 -11.63 6.94 8.93
C SER A 101 -10.47 7.10 7.94
N PHE A 102 -10.78 6.95 6.66
CA PHE A 102 -9.82 7.00 5.56
C PHE A 102 -10.13 8.14 4.59
N THR A 103 -9.07 8.80 4.10
CA THR A 103 -9.14 9.80 3.03
C THR A 103 -8.27 9.35 1.86
N PRO A 104 -8.77 9.34 0.61
CA PRO A 104 -10.13 9.73 0.21
C PRO A 104 -11.17 8.68 0.61
N HIS A 105 -12.41 9.13 0.86
CA HIS A 105 -13.54 8.25 1.16
C HIS A 105 -14.04 7.45 -0.06
N ARG A 106 -13.69 7.91 -1.27
CA ARG A 106 -14.06 7.27 -2.54
C ARG A 106 -12.81 6.93 -3.31
N VAL A 107 -12.76 5.72 -3.83
CA VAL A 107 -11.70 5.22 -4.70
C VAL A 107 -12.31 4.55 -5.91
N ALA A 108 -11.56 4.54 -7.02
CA ALA A 108 -11.97 3.80 -8.20
C ALA A 108 -12.06 2.31 -7.87
N VAL A 109 -13.14 1.70 -8.34
CA VAL A 109 -13.39 0.26 -8.21
C VAL A 109 -13.38 -0.38 -9.58
N TYR A 110 -13.01 -1.64 -9.62
CA TYR A 110 -12.85 -2.40 -10.85
C TYR A 110 -13.50 -3.78 -10.71
N CYS A 111 -13.58 -4.49 -11.84
CA CYS A 111 -14.18 -5.81 -11.94
C CYS A 111 -15.67 -5.82 -11.52
N LYS A 112 -16.31 -6.99 -11.60
CA LYS A 112 -17.68 -7.19 -11.13
C LYS A 112 -17.80 -7.25 -9.61
N CYS A 113 -16.68 -7.46 -8.91
CA CYS A 113 -16.66 -7.44 -7.45
C CYS A 113 -16.70 -6.02 -6.87
N GLU A 114 -16.58 -4.98 -7.72
CA GLU A 114 -16.59 -3.58 -7.31
C GLU A 114 -15.59 -3.27 -6.19
N MET A 115 -14.39 -3.86 -6.31
CA MET A 115 -13.31 -3.67 -5.34
C MET A 115 -12.23 -2.73 -5.89
N PRO A 116 -11.57 -1.94 -5.01
CA PRO A 116 -10.36 -1.22 -5.39
C PRO A 116 -9.26 -2.17 -5.88
N TYR A 117 -8.40 -1.70 -6.77
CA TYR A 117 -7.30 -2.49 -7.31
C TYR A 117 -6.28 -2.86 -6.22
N ASN A 118 -5.96 -4.14 -6.06
CA ASN A 118 -4.82 -4.61 -5.29
C ASN A 118 -3.61 -4.79 -6.22
N PRO A 119 -2.49 -4.08 -6.02
CA PRO A 119 -1.33 -4.17 -6.91
C PRO A 119 -0.63 -5.53 -6.91
N ASP A 120 -0.94 -6.40 -5.95
CA ASP A 120 -0.40 -7.76 -5.91
C ASP A 120 -1.22 -8.74 -6.78
N ASP A 121 -2.43 -8.34 -7.18
CA ASP A 121 -3.33 -9.17 -7.98
C ASP A 121 -3.19 -8.86 -9.47
N LEU A 122 -3.07 -9.91 -10.30
CA LEU A 122 -3.08 -9.73 -11.75
C LEU A 122 -4.47 -9.31 -12.25
N MET A 123 -4.52 -8.19 -12.96
CA MET A 123 -5.71 -7.76 -13.71
C MET A 123 -5.53 -7.86 -15.22
N VAL A 124 -6.61 -8.20 -15.92
CA VAL A 124 -6.68 -8.22 -17.38
C VAL A 124 -7.72 -7.21 -17.85
N GLN A 125 -7.39 -6.42 -18.87
CA GLN A 125 -8.33 -5.49 -19.49
C GLN A 125 -9.05 -6.16 -20.66
N CYS A 126 -10.38 -6.08 -20.70
CA CYS A 126 -11.16 -6.52 -21.84
C CYS A 126 -11.01 -5.54 -23.02
N GLU A 127 -10.74 -6.04 -24.22
CA GLU A 127 -10.57 -5.19 -25.40
C GLU A 127 -11.87 -4.49 -25.85
N GLY A 128 -13.02 -5.12 -25.60
CA GLY A 128 -14.34 -4.58 -25.99
C GLY A 128 -14.81 -3.47 -25.03
N CYS A 129 -15.07 -3.81 -23.77
CA CYS A 129 -15.62 -2.86 -22.80
C CYS A 129 -14.55 -1.98 -22.11
N LYS A 130 -13.26 -2.25 -22.32
CA LYS A 130 -12.13 -1.60 -21.64
C LYS A 130 -12.13 -1.73 -20.11
N GLY A 131 -12.98 -2.60 -19.56
CA GLY A 131 -13.05 -2.91 -18.14
C GLY A 131 -11.91 -3.82 -17.69
N TRP A 132 -11.48 -3.66 -16.43
CA TRP A 132 -10.42 -4.46 -15.81
C TRP A 132 -11.00 -5.55 -14.90
N TYR A 133 -10.47 -6.76 -14.99
CA TYR A 133 -10.94 -7.94 -14.26
C TYR A 133 -9.78 -8.66 -13.58
N ALA A 134 -9.93 -8.98 -12.29
CA ALA A 134 -8.98 -9.84 -11.60
C ALA A 134 -9.04 -11.26 -12.19
N LYS A 135 -7.88 -11.90 -12.39
CA LYS A 135 -7.78 -13.24 -13.02
C LYS A 135 -8.68 -14.28 -12.33
N LEU A 136 -8.78 -14.24 -11.00
CA LEU A 136 -9.59 -15.16 -10.21
C LEU A 136 -11.12 -15.03 -10.46
N VAL A 137 -11.59 -13.91 -11.00
CA VAL A 137 -13.02 -13.65 -11.26
C VAL A 137 -13.44 -14.13 -12.66
N LEU A 138 -12.50 -14.56 -13.51
CA LEU A 138 -12.80 -14.99 -14.88
C LEU A 138 -13.47 -16.39 -14.97
N TYR A 139 -13.52 -17.15 -13.88
CA TYR A 139 -13.82 -18.59 -13.90
C TYR A 139 -15.30 -19.02 -13.81
N PRO A 140 -16.31 -18.14 -13.91
CA PRO A 140 -17.48 -18.58 -14.67
C PRO A 140 -18.04 -17.55 -15.67
N ILE A 141 -17.37 -16.42 -15.88
CA ILE A 141 -17.96 -15.26 -16.58
C ILE A 141 -17.60 -15.22 -18.07
N CYS A 142 -16.62 -16.03 -18.50
CA CYS A 142 -16.14 -16.03 -19.87
C CYS A 142 -16.64 -17.22 -20.73
N SER A 143 -17.79 -17.82 -20.40
CA SER A 143 -18.42 -18.86 -21.24
C SER A 143 -19.45 -18.31 -22.24
N SER A 144 -19.74 -17.00 -22.22
CA SER A 144 -20.72 -16.38 -23.12
C SER A 144 -20.16 -15.27 -24.03
N TRP A 145 -18.84 -15.14 -24.14
CA TRP A 145 -18.19 -14.21 -25.07
C TRP A 145 -17.17 -14.97 -25.94
N ASN A 146 -17.55 -15.22 -27.18
CA ASN A 146 -16.71 -15.80 -28.25
C ASN A 146 -15.60 -14.81 -28.67
N GLY A 147 -14.69 -14.45 -27.77
CA GLY A 147 -13.72 -13.39 -28.03
C GLY A 147 -12.42 -13.44 -27.22
N PHE A 148 -12.19 -14.45 -26.39
CA PHE A 148 -10.84 -14.68 -25.86
C PHE A 148 -10.11 -15.63 -26.80
N THR A 149 -9.48 -15.07 -27.82
CA THR A 149 -8.28 -15.71 -28.37
C THR A 149 -7.29 -15.83 -27.24
N HIS A 150 -6.82 -17.06 -27.01
CA HIS A 150 -5.71 -17.42 -26.13
C HIS A 150 -4.61 -16.33 -26.19
N LEU A 151 -4.55 -15.44 -25.21
CA LEU A 151 -3.39 -14.57 -25.05
C LEU A 151 -2.35 -15.38 -24.28
N SER A 152 -1.46 -16.01 -25.06
CA SER A 152 -0.18 -16.51 -24.58
C SER A 152 0.59 -15.36 -23.93
N GLN A 153 1.39 -15.70 -22.91
CA GLN A 153 2.16 -14.78 -22.07
C GLN A 153 3.31 -14.03 -22.81
N GLU A 154 3.26 -13.88 -24.14
CA GLU A 154 4.45 -13.53 -24.95
C GLU A 154 4.54 -12.09 -25.47
N GLN A 155 3.81 -11.11 -24.92
CA GLN A 155 3.88 -9.72 -25.45
C GLN A 155 4.32 -8.63 -24.46
N TYR A 156 5.13 -8.97 -23.46
CA TYR A 156 5.81 -7.96 -22.65
C TYR A 156 7.30 -8.27 -22.45
N LEU A 157 8.02 -8.40 -23.58
CA LEU A 157 9.44 -8.04 -23.71
C LEU A 157 9.53 -6.77 -24.57
#